data_AF-A0A6N6PZZ8-F1
#
_entry.id   AF-A0A6N6PZZ8-F1
#
_cell.length_a   1.000
_cell.length_b   1.000
_cell.length_c   1.000
_cell.angle_alpha   90.00
_cell.angle_beta   90.00
_cell.angle_gamma   90.00
#
_symmetry.space_group_name_H-M   'P 1'
#
loop_
_entity.id
_entity.type
_entity.pdbx_description
1 polymer ?
#
loop_
_entity_poly.entity_id
_entity_poly.type
_entity_poly.pdbx_seq_one_letter_code
_entity_poly.pdbx_strand_id
1 'polypeptide(L)'
;MTTQKEHNMCQNFFKLVLSLLAFLGAATHLHAQAPVITSAATIQGTVGQSFSYSITATESPTSFGAANLPAGVSLNPTTGVISGTPTTAGTYTINLTASIGIPSGTLVAWGGNDNGQTTVPAGLTRVTAIAGGGWHTAALKSDGTVVAWGDNQYGQTTVPTGLTGVTAIAGGVYHTVALKSDGTVVAWGSNANGQTTVPTGLTDVTAIAGGYGHTVALKRDGTVVAWGDNGNGQTTVPAGLTGVTAIAGGVYHTVALKSNGTVVAWGNAGYGQTTVPAGLTGVTAIAVGWYQTVALKGDGTVVAWGANADGQATVPAGLTGVTAIAGGYGHTVASKRDGTVVAWGVNKHGQTTVPAGLTGVTAIAGGVYHTVALKSDWTGTATATIVISKAPQTIEFADIGHPTFPADPIALSARASSGLGVTFSVVSGPATVSGSTLTLTGTGTVTVMASQSGNTDYLEASVNQTFTLTSVLETPVITSPTVVTAMDCEPFAYTITATGSPTYFDAAPLPDGLNIDHNTGVISGLPTTPGTYTINLTASIGIPSGTVVAWGNNANGQ
;
A
#
# COMPACT_ATOMS: atom_id res chain seq x y z
N MET A 1 -4.91 28.70 -56.56
CA MET A 1 -4.18 29.37 -55.45
C MET A 1 -4.60 28.92 -54.06
N THR A 2 -5.61 28.05 -53.89
CA THR A 2 -6.08 27.61 -52.56
C THR A 2 -5.51 26.26 -52.11
N THR A 3 -5.05 25.40 -53.02
CA THR A 3 -4.54 24.06 -52.72
C THR A 3 -3.05 24.00 -52.34
N GLN A 4 -2.26 25.04 -52.63
CA GLN A 4 -0.84 25.10 -52.28
C GLN A 4 -0.61 25.66 -50.87
N LYS A 5 -1.58 26.40 -50.33
CA LYS A 5 -1.54 26.98 -48.98
C LYS A 5 -1.85 25.93 -47.91
N GLU A 6 -2.75 24.99 -48.21
CA GLU A 6 -3.10 23.87 -47.33
C GLU A 6 -2.02 22.77 -47.32
N HIS A 7 -1.37 22.51 -48.47
CA HIS A 7 -0.24 21.59 -48.53
C HIS A 7 0.99 22.12 -47.76
N ASN A 8 1.23 23.44 -47.78
CA ASN A 8 2.28 24.07 -46.97
C ASN A 8 1.94 24.15 -45.47
N MET A 9 0.65 24.23 -45.10
CA MET A 9 0.24 24.13 -43.68
C MET A 9 0.39 22.69 -43.15
N CYS A 10 0.10 21.66 -43.95
CA CYS A 10 0.28 20.27 -43.55
C CYS A 10 1.77 19.86 -43.46
N GLN A 11 2.61 20.37 -44.36
CA GLN A 11 4.07 20.20 -44.30
C GLN A 11 4.71 20.97 -43.12
N ASN A 12 4.19 22.16 -42.79
CA ASN A 12 4.65 22.90 -41.61
C ASN A 12 4.13 22.30 -40.30
N PHE A 13 2.95 21.68 -40.28
CA PHE A 13 2.46 20.94 -39.10
C PHE A 13 3.27 19.65 -38.88
N PHE A 14 3.68 18.96 -39.95
CA PHE A 14 4.58 17.81 -39.84
C PHE A 14 6.01 18.21 -39.42
N LYS A 15 6.50 19.38 -39.86
CA LYS A 15 7.77 19.96 -39.37
C LYS A 15 7.68 20.49 -37.93
N LEU A 16 6.51 20.93 -37.48
CA LEU A 16 6.26 21.36 -36.09
C LEU A 16 6.11 20.16 -35.14
N VAL A 17 5.55 19.04 -35.62
CA VAL A 17 5.46 17.78 -34.85
C VAL A 17 6.79 17.03 -34.85
N LEU A 18 7.61 17.14 -35.90
CA LEU A 18 8.96 16.56 -35.94
C LEU A 18 10.01 17.41 -35.21
N SER A 19 9.83 18.74 -35.06
CA SER A 19 10.64 19.56 -34.16
C SER A 19 10.23 19.47 -32.69
N LEU A 20 9.06 18.88 -32.39
CA LEU A 20 8.65 18.52 -31.03
C LEU A 20 9.28 17.20 -30.55
N LEU A 21 9.80 16.39 -31.48
CA LEU A 21 10.51 15.12 -31.21
C LEU A 21 12.05 15.25 -31.29
N ALA A 22 12.58 16.40 -31.71
CA ALA A 22 14.02 16.68 -31.77
C ALA A 22 14.57 17.50 -30.59
N PHE A 23 13.82 17.57 -29.48
CA PHE A 23 14.29 18.10 -28.18
C PHE A 23 14.56 16.99 -27.14
N LEU A 24 14.76 15.76 -27.59
CA LEU A 24 15.40 14.70 -26.80
C LEU A 24 16.75 14.37 -27.43
N GLY A 25 17.77 15.18 -27.13
CA GLY A 25 19.08 14.94 -27.71
C GLY A 25 20.16 15.99 -27.44
N ALA A 26 20.28 16.47 -26.20
CA ALA A 26 21.50 17.12 -25.73
C ALA A 26 21.66 16.90 -24.22
N ALA A 27 22.65 16.07 -23.87
CA ALA A 27 23.15 15.77 -22.52
C ALA A 27 22.11 15.25 -21.50
N THR A 28 22.28 14.00 -21.11
CA THR A 28 21.71 13.41 -19.90
C THR A 28 22.13 14.20 -18.67
N HIS A 29 21.39 15.25 -18.33
CA HIS A 29 21.33 15.77 -16.98
C HIS A 29 20.28 14.94 -16.25
N LEU A 30 20.72 14.01 -15.38
CA LEU A 30 19.84 13.42 -14.38
C LEU A 30 19.22 14.58 -13.59
N HIS A 31 17.95 14.85 -13.81
CA HIS A 31 17.17 15.78 -12.99
C HIS A 31 16.71 14.98 -11.77
N ALA A 32 17.37 15.17 -10.63
CA ALA A 32 17.15 14.37 -9.41
C ALA A 32 15.79 14.65 -8.74
N GLN A 33 14.66 14.33 -9.37
CA GLN A 33 13.32 14.39 -8.76
C GLN A 33 13.19 13.46 -7.54
N ALA A 34 12.23 13.72 -6.62
CA ALA A 34 11.89 12.69 -5.62
C ALA A 34 11.58 11.38 -6.38
N PRO A 35 12.08 10.21 -5.92
CA PRO A 35 11.99 8.99 -6.71
C PRO A 35 10.56 8.69 -7.15
N VAL A 36 10.29 8.72 -8.46
CA VAL A 36 8.96 8.37 -8.94
C VAL A 36 8.90 6.86 -9.02
N ILE A 37 8.01 6.24 -8.25
CA ILE A 37 7.79 4.79 -8.28
C ILE A 37 7.11 4.44 -9.61
N THR A 38 7.77 3.62 -10.41
CA THR A 38 7.36 3.23 -11.78
C THR A 38 6.96 1.75 -11.88
N SER A 39 7.20 0.96 -10.84
CA SER A 39 6.74 -0.42 -10.76
C SER A 39 5.21 -0.56 -10.84
N ALA A 40 4.72 -1.73 -11.25
CA ALA A 40 3.31 -1.95 -11.59
C ALA A 40 2.34 -1.62 -10.44
N ALA A 41 1.26 -0.90 -10.75
CA ALA A 41 0.25 -0.49 -9.77
C ALA A 41 -0.67 -1.63 -9.29
N THR A 42 -0.64 -2.79 -9.94
CA THR A 42 -1.44 -3.96 -9.55
C THR A 42 -0.63 -5.24 -9.70
N ILE A 43 -0.67 -6.08 -8.68
CA ILE A 43 0.08 -7.34 -8.62
C ILE A 43 -0.86 -8.46 -8.16
N GLN A 44 -0.68 -9.65 -8.70
CA GLN A 44 -1.46 -10.85 -8.38
C GLN A 44 -0.62 -11.86 -7.59
N GLY A 45 -1.25 -12.55 -6.65
CA GLY A 45 -0.69 -13.68 -5.92
C GLY A 45 -1.78 -14.68 -5.55
N THR A 46 -1.40 -15.82 -4.97
CA THR A 46 -2.33 -16.87 -4.52
C THR A 46 -1.95 -17.29 -3.10
N VAL A 47 -2.93 -17.55 -2.25
CA VAL A 47 -2.69 -18.06 -0.88
C VAL A 47 -1.77 -19.28 -0.91
N GLY A 48 -0.78 -19.31 -0.01
CA GLY A 48 0.12 -20.45 0.16
C GLY A 48 1.23 -20.59 -0.90
N GLN A 49 1.21 -19.77 -1.96
CA GLN A 49 2.24 -19.79 -3.01
C GLN A 49 3.28 -18.70 -2.80
N SER A 50 4.53 -18.95 -3.18
CA SER A 50 5.57 -17.91 -3.09
C SER A 50 5.24 -16.71 -3.99
N PHE A 51 5.47 -15.52 -3.45
CA PHE A 51 5.20 -14.23 -4.06
C PHE A 51 6.48 -13.38 -4.04
N SER A 52 6.72 -12.62 -5.11
CA SER A 52 7.83 -11.66 -5.18
C SER A 52 7.47 -10.49 -6.10
N TYR A 53 7.79 -9.27 -5.67
CA TYR A 53 7.57 -8.03 -6.39
C TYR A 53 8.67 -7.03 -6.05
N SER A 54 9.27 -6.40 -7.05
CA SER A 54 10.31 -5.38 -6.85
C SER A 54 9.75 -3.98 -7.05
N ILE A 55 9.88 -3.13 -6.03
CA ILE A 55 9.64 -1.69 -6.18
C ILE A 55 10.73 -1.14 -7.10
N THR A 56 10.32 -0.51 -8.19
CA THR A 56 11.21 0.17 -9.13
C THR A 56 10.84 1.64 -9.11
N ALA A 57 11.85 2.51 -9.03
CA ALA A 57 11.65 3.94 -9.04
C ALA A 57 12.79 4.65 -9.79
N THR A 58 12.54 5.89 -10.21
CA THR A 58 13.57 6.76 -10.79
C THR A 58 14.60 7.19 -9.74
N GLU A 59 15.70 7.81 -10.19
CA GLU A 59 16.72 8.43 -9.32
C GLU A 59 17.45 7.48 -8.35
N SER A 60 17.45 6.17 -8.63
CA SER A 60 18.23 5.14 -7.89
C SER A 60 18.11 5.25 -6.36
N PRO A 61 16.92 4.99 -5.78
CA PRO A 61 16.71 5.04 -4.35
C PRO A 61 17.64 4.08 -3.59
N THR A 62 18.03 4.46 -2.39
CA THR A 62 18.86 3.64 -1.50
C THR A 62 18.06 2.94 -0.41
N SER A 63 16.78 3.33 -0.24
CA SER A 63 15.86 2.68 0.68
C SER A 63 14.42 2.72 0.17
N PHE A 64 13.63 1.75 0.62
CA PHE A 64 12.25 1.53 0.21
C PHE A 64 11.38 1.25 1.44
N GLY A 65 10.11 1.61 1.34
CA GLY A 65 9.09 1.30 2.34
C GLY A 65 7.83 0.73 1.69
N ALA A 66 7.12 -0.10 2.45
CA ALA A 66 5.83 -0.65 2.08
C ALA A 66 4.99 -0.81 3.35
N ALA A 67 3.77 -0.29 3.34
CA ALA A 67 2.81 -0.46 4.43
C ALA A 67 1.56 -1.20 3.91
N ASN A 68 0.80 -1.78 4.85
CA ASN A 68 -0.43 -2.55 4.60
C ASN A 68 -0.21 -3.84 3.78
N LEU A 69 0.96 -4.47 3.91
CA LEU A 69 1.25 -5.73 3.25
C LEU A 69 0.33 -6.85 3.74
N PRO A 70 -0.06 -7.81 2.86
CA PRO A 70 -0.75 -9.03 3.28
C PRO A 70 0.06 -9.81 4.32
N ALA A 71 -0.62 -10.55 5.21
CA ALA A 71 0.04 -11.45 6.15
C ALA A 71 0.89 -12.50 5.41
N GLY A 72 2.10 -12.76 5.90
CA GLY A 72 3.07 -13.66 5.27
C GLY A 72 3.93 -13.04 4.17
N VAL A 73 3.75 -11.73 3.88
CA VAL A 73 4.55 -10.96 2.91
C VAL A 73 5.31 -9.85 3.64
N SER A 74 6.55 -9.60 3.25
CA SER A 74 7.43 -8.60 3.86
C SER A 74 8.24 -7.84 2.81
N LEU A 75 8.75 -6.67 3.16
CA LEU A 75 9.65 -5.88 2.32
C LEU A 75 11.09 -6.00 2.81
N ASN A 76 12.03 -6.17 1.89
CA ASN A 76 13.43 -5.83 2.12
C ASN A 76 13.65 -4.33 1.83
N PRO A 77 13.89 -3.49 2.85
CA PRO A 77 13.93 -2.03 2.70
C PRO A 77 15.15 -1.55 1.92
N THR A 78 16.18 -2.37 1.72
CA THR A 78 17.39 -2.00 0.96
C THR A 78 17.24 -2.31 -0.51
N THR A 79 16.65 -3.47 -0.85
CA THR A 79 16.52 -3.91 -2.25
C THR A 79 15.20 -3.52 -2.89
N GLY A 80 14.21 -3.10 -2.10
CA GLY A 80 12.87 -2.79 -2.59
C GLY A 80 12.04 -4.03 -2.93
N VAL A 81 12.52 -5.24 -2.62
CA VAL A 81 11.83 -6.49 -2.93
C VAL A 81 10.81 -6.81 -1.83
N ILE A 82 9.54 -6.87 -2.22
CA ILE A 82 8.43 -7.39 -1.43
C ILE A 82 8.29 -8.87 -1.75
N SER A 83 8.44 -9.75 -0.77
CA SER A 83 8.36 -11.21 -0.99
C SER A 83 7.84 -11.95 0.24
N GLY A 84 7.42 -13.21 0.01
CA GLY A 84 6.93 -14.11 1.05
C GLY A 84 5.87 -15.07 0.53
N THR A 85 5.07 -15.61 1.44
CA THR A 85 3.96 -16.52 1.13
C THR A 85 2.69 -15.98 1.78
N PRO A 86 1.79 -15.33 1.03
CA PRO A 86 0.58 -14.75 1.58
C PRO A 86 -0.33 -15.84 2.16
N THR A 87 -0.88 -15.58 3.34
CA THR A 87 -1.70 -16.57 4.07
C THR A 87 -3.19 -16.31 3.98
N THR A 88 -3.60 -15.15 3.46
CA THR A 88 -5.00 -14.72 3.44
C THR A 88 -5.35 -14.12 2.09
N ALA A 89 -6.46 -14.56 1.51
CA ALA A 89 -6.98 -14.01 0.26
C ALA A 89 -7.61 -12.64 0.49
N GLY A 90 -7.50 -11.76 -0.50
CA GLY A 90 -8.03 -10.40 -0.39
C GLY A 90 -7.41 -9.42 -1.37
N THR A 91 -7.93 -8.20 -1.34
CA THR A 91 -7.38 -7.07 -2.09
C THR A 91 -6.78 -6.08 -1.09
N TYR A 92 -5.49 -5.80 -1.23
CA TYR A 92 -4.71 -4.98 -0.31
C TYR A 92 -4.18 -3.75 -1.04
N THR A 93 -4.60 -2.57 -0.59
CA THR A 93 -3.99 -1.30 -1.03
C THR A 93 -2.75 -1.04 -0.18
N ILE A 94 -1.58 -1.09 -0.82
CA ILE A 94 -0.29 -0.89 -0.18
C ILE A 94 0.24 0.51 -0.49
N ASN A 95 0.87 1.11 0.52
CA ASN A 95 1.55 2.40 0.36
C ASN A 95 3.03 2.14 0.17
N LEU A 96 3.56 2.51 -0.99
CA LEU A 96 4.96 2.33 -1.35
C LEU A 96 5.72 3.65 -1.16
N THR A 97 6.94 3.54 -0.67
CA THR A 97 7.88 4.67 -0.60
C THR A 97 9.24 4.27 -1.17
N ALA A 98 9.92 5.23 -1.80
CA ALA A 98 11.27 5.08 -2.31
C ALA A 98 12.07 6.34 -1.96
N SER A 99 13.21 6.17 -1.31
CA SER A 99 14.00 7.26 -0.71
C SER A 99 15.47 7.18 -1.10
N ILE A 100 16.09 8.34 -1.31
CA ILE A 100 17.51 8.46 -1.72
C ILE A 100 18.48 8.31 -0.51
N GLY A 101 17.99 8.24 0.73
CA GLY A 101 18.79 7.94 1.93
C GLY A 101 19.81 9.02 2.25
N ILE A 102 19.39 10.27 2.14
CA ILE A 102 20.15 11.46 2.52
C ILE A 102 19.79 11.78 3.97
N PRO A 103 20.71 11.60 4.95
CA PRO A 103 20.40 11.87 6.34
C PRO A 103 19.76 13.25 6.52
N SER A 104 18.51 13.26 6.96
CA SER A 104 17.74 14.49 7.11
C SER A 104 18.46 15.50 8.00
N GLY A 105 18.59 16.73 7.52
CA GLY A 105 19.29 17.79 8.22
C GLY A 105 20.80 17.87 7.92
N THR A 106 21.26 17.26 6.83
CA THR A 106 22.64 17.40 6.34
C THR A 106 22.83 18.77 5.69
N LEU A 107 23.92 19.46 6.01
CA LEU A 107 24.26 20.76 5.44
C LEU A 107 25.40 20.65 4.45
N VAL A 108 25.31 21.42 3.36
CA VAL A 108 26.42 21.66 2.44
C VAL A 108 26.58 23.16 2.29
N ALA A 109 27.76 23.68 2.63
CA ALA A 109 28.10 25.08 2.49
C ALA A 109 29.30 25.24 1.54
N TRP A 110 29.25 26.25 0.68
CA TRP A 110 30.32 26.51 -0.30
C TRP A 110 30.45 28.02 -0.57
N GLY A 111 31.58 28.41 -1.17
CA GLY A 111 31.97 29.80 -1.34
C GLY A 111 33.13 30.20 -0.44
N GLY A 112 33.21 31.49 -0.12
CA GLY A 112 34.27 32.05 0.73
C GLY A 112 34.19 31.52 2.16
N ASN A 113 35.35 31.25 2.75
CA ASN A 113 35.47 30.66 4.08
C ASN A 113 36.45 31.39 5.01
N ASP A 114 36.78 32.65 4.70
CA ASP A 114 37.83 33.40 5.43
C ASP A 114 37.54 33.56 6.94
N ASN A 115 36.28 33.40 7.36
CA ASN A 115 35.85 33.47 8.75
C ASN A 115 35.29 32.12 9.27
N GLY A 116 35.42 31.04 8.51
CA GLY A 116 34.85 29.74 8.85
C GLY A 116 33.36 29.59 8.55
N GLN A 117 32.74 30.52 7.83
CA GLN A 117 31.29 30.54 7.55
C GLN A 117 30.77 29.34 6.74
N THR A 118 31.64 28.67 5.97
CA THR A 118 31.31 27.41 5.28
C THR A 118 31.88 26.17 5.99
N THR A 119 32.57 26.34 7.11
CA THR A 119 33.05 25.23 7.95
C THR A 119 31.90 24.73 8.82
N VAL A 120 31.05 23.86 8.25
CA VAL A 120 29.92 23.26 8.97
C VAL A 120 30.41 22.51 10.23
N PRO A 121 29.87 22.81 11.43
CA PRO A 121 30.25 22.13 12.67
C PRO A 121 30.07 20.61 12.59
N ALA A 122 31.07 19.86 13.06
CA ALA A 122 31.02 18.40 13.08
C ALA A 122 29.88 17.88 13.96
N GLY A 123 29.20 16.82 13.52
CA GLY A 123 28.10 16.19 14.27
C GLY A 123 26.78 16.98 14.27
N LEU A 124 26.69 18.09 13.52
CA LEU A 124 25.45 18.84 13.37
C LEU A 124 24.42 18.01 12.59
N THR A 125 23.34 17.62 13.25
CA THR A 125 22.27 16.78 12.70
C THR A 125 20.90 17.34 13.06
N ARG A 126 19.85 16.83 12.40
CA ARG A 126 18.45 17.22 12.63
C ARG A 126 18.19 18.71 12.41
N VAL A 127 18.93 19.33 11.50
CA VAL A 127 18.72 20.72 11.07
C VAL A 127 17.43 20.80 10.26
N THR A 128 16.65 21.85 10.52
CA THR A 128 15.32 22.10 9.93
C THR A 128 15.23 23.44 9.20
N ALA A 129 16.09 24.40 9.58
CA ALA A 129 16.21 25.67 8.86
C ALA A 129 17.66 26.17 8.89
N ILE A 130 17.99 27.01 7.92
CA ILE A 130 19.29 27.66 7.75
C ILE A 130 19.11 29.14 7.48
N ALA A 131 20.07 29.95 7.93
CA ALA A 131 20.16 31.36 7.60
C ALA A 131 21.62 31.73 7.27
N GLY A 132 21.81 32.40 6.15
CA GLY A 132 23.08 33.00 5.77
C GLY A 132 23.12 34.44 6.29
N GLY A 133 24.09 34.74 7.13
CA GLY A 133 24.39 36.12 7.52
C GLY A 133 25.50 36.71 6.64
N GLY A 134 26.10 37.81 7.09
CA GLY A 134 27.20 38.45 6.38
C GLY A 134 28.37 37.49 6.14
N TRP A 135 29.09 37.21 7.24
CA TRP A 135 30.21 36.29 7.30
C TRP A 135 29.99 35.18 8.33
N HIS A 136 28.74 34.85 8.61
CA HIS A 136 28.36 33.77 9.52
C HIS A 136 27.16 33.00 8.96
N THR A 137 26.97 31.79 9.49
CA THR A 137 25.82 30.93 9.19
C THR A 137 25.14 30.56 10.51
N ALA A 138 23.82 30.46 10.48
CA ALA A 138 23.03 29.89 11.57
C ALA A 138 22.19 28.71 11.08
N ALA A 139 22.01 27.71 11.94
CA ALA A 139 21.16 26.55 11.72
C ALA A 139 20.21 26.37 12.91
N LEU A 140 18.97 25.98 12.61
CA LEU A 140 17.94 25.65 13.58
C LEU A 140 17.71 24.15 13.58
N LYS A 141 17.90 23.50 14.73
CA LYS A 141 17.59 22.09 14.92
C LYS A 141 16.11 21.88 15.23
N SER A 142 15.61 20.68 14.92
CA SER A 142 14.22 20.26 15.21
C SER A 142 13.81 20.33 16.69
N ASP A 143 14.76 20.39 17.62
CA ASP A 143 14.52 20.55 19.06
C ASP A 143 14.45 22.04 19.48
N GLY A 144 14.53 22.98 18.54
CA GLY A 144 14.52 24.42 18.79
C GLY A 144 15.88 25.01 19.17
N THR A 145 16.96 24.22 19.13
CA THR A 145 18.33 24.71 19.37
C THR A 145 18.87 25.45 18.16
N VAL A 146 19.48 26.62 18.40
CA VAL A 146 20.20 27.39 17.38
C VAL A 146 21.70 27.12 17.49
N VAL A 147 22.35 26.83 16.37
CA VAL A 147 23.81 26.73 16.26
C VAL A 147 24.27 27.76 15.23
N ALA A 148 25.23 28.61 15.59
CA ALA A 148 25.78 29.62 14.70
C ALA A 148 27.31 29.52 14.66
N TRP A 149 27.90 29.73 13.48
CA TRP A 149 29.35 29.65 13.25
C TRP A 149 29.80 30.61 12.16
N GLY A 150 31.11 30.85 12.06
CA GLY A 150 31.69 31.87 11.19
C GLY A 150 32.20 33.06 12.00
N ASP A 151 32.18 34.25 11.40
CA ASP A 151 32.61 35.48 12.06
C ASP A 151 31.81 35.76 13.35
N ASN A 152 32.52 36.21 14.38
CA ASN A 152 31.95 36.57 15.69
C ASN A 152 32.45 37.93 16.20
N GLN A 153 32.99 38.78 15.33
CA GLN A 153 33.56 40.08 15.74
C GLN A 153 32.60 40.94 16.57
N TYR A 154 31.30 40.82 16.32
CA TYR A 154 30.24 41.56 17.01
C TYR A 154 29.37 40.69 17.92
N GLY A 155 29.76 39.44 18.17
CA GLY A 155 28.96 38.49 18.94
C GLY A 155 27.83 37.82 18.15
N GLN A 156 27.75 37.97 16.83
CA GLN A 156 26.63 37.46 16.01
C GLN A 156 26.50 35.93 15.98
N THR A 157 27.57 35.18 16.30
CA THR A 157 27.51 33.72 16.49
C THR A 157 27.47 33.32 17.97
N THR A 158 27.48 34.29 18.89
CA THR A 158 27.33 34.07 20.34
C THR A 158 25.85 33.90 20.69
N VAL A 159 25.32 32.70 20.44
CA VAL A 159 23.91 32.37 20.71
C VAL A 159 23.58 32.64 22.19
N PRO A 160 22.51 33.41 22.50
CA PRO A 160 22.13 33.72 23.88
C PRO A 160 21.90 32.47 24.73
N THR A 161 22.43 32.49 25.96
CA THR A 161 22.29 31.38 26.90
C THR A 161 20.82 31.16 27.26
N GLY A 162 20.38 29.89 27.27
CA GLY A 162 18.99 29.53 27.58
C GLY A 162 17.98 29.79 26.44
N LEU A 163 18.42 30.17 25.24
CA LEU A 163 17.53 30.30 24.09
C LEU A 163 16.94 28.94 23.70
N THR A 164 15.63 28.80 23.84
CA THR A 164 14.87 27.58 23.53
C THR A 164 13.55 27.93 22.84
N GLY A 165 12.88 26.93 22.24
CA GLY A 165 11.59 27.13 21.58
C GLY A 165 11.67 27.98 20.30
N VAL A 166 12.85 28.05 19.66
CA VAL A 166 13.03 28.77 18.39
C VAL A 166 12.34 28.01 17.26
N THR A 167 11.65 28.74 16.40
CA THR A 167 10.89 28.21 15.24
C THR A 167 11.36 28.79 13.91
N ALA A 168 12.01 29.95 13.93
CA ALA A 168 12.66 30.52 12.76
C ALA A 168 13.93 31.29 13.15
N ILE A 169 14.85 31.40 12.18
CA ILE A 169 16.10 32.15 12.30
C ILE A 169 16.29 33.01 11.05
N ALA A 170 16.93 34.17 11.20
CA ALA A 170 17.35 35.02 10.10
C ALA A 170 18.74 35.60 10.38
N GLY A 171 19.56 35.72 9.33
CA GLY A 171 20.88 36.32 9.38
C GLY A 171 20.84 37.73 8.83
N GLY A 172 21.30 38.69 9.60
CA GLY A 172 21.72 39.99 9.07
C GLY A 172 23.20 39.98 8.74
N VAL A 173 23.75 41.11 8.29
CA VAL A 173 25.18 41.17 7.94
C VAL A 173 26.07 41.00 9.19
N TYR A 174 25.72 41.65 10.30
CA TYR A 174 26.49 41.61 11.56
C TYR A 174 25.65 41.20 12.78
N HIS A 175 24.47 40.63 12.59
CA HIS A 175 23.57 40.23 13.68
C HIS A 175 22.76 38.99 13.28
N THR A 176 22.21 38.30 14.27
CA THR A 176 21.33 37.15 14.10
C THR A 176 20.01 37.42 14.80
N VAL A 177 18.91 36.94 14.23
CA VAL A 177 17.56 37.08 14.76
C VAL A 177 16.93 35.70 14.88
N ALA A 178 16.27 35.42 16.00
CA ALA A 178 15.49 34.22 16.23
C ALA A 178 14.05 34.58 16.60
N LEU A 179 13.11 33.76 16.11
CA LEU A 179 11.70 33.83 16.44
C LEU A 179 11.32 32.61 17.27
N LYS A 180 10.76 32.83 18.45
CA LYS A 180 10.26 31.77 19.33
C LYS A 180 8.82 31.39 18.96
N SER A 181 8.41 30.19 19.35
CA SER A 181 7.06 29.66 19.10
C SER A 181 5.94 30.49 19.73
N ASP A 182 6.24 31.24 20.78
CA ASP A 182 5.33 32.17 21.45
C ASP A 182 5.22 33.54 20.74
N GLY A 183 5.90 33.74 19.61
CA GLY A 183 5.92 34.99 18.86
C GLY A 183 6.93 36.03 19.34
N THR A 184 7.78 35.68 20.32
CA THR A 184 8.86 36.54 20.82
C THR A 184 10.05 36.57 19.85
N VAL A 185 10.58 37.76 19.59
CA VAL A 185 11.81 37.96 18.79
C VAL A 185 13.00 38.16 19.72
N VAL A 186 14.10 37.46 19.44
CA VAL A 186 15.40 37.62 20.12
C VAL A 186 16.44 37.95 19.06
N ALA A 187 17.19 39.04 19.24
CA ALA A 187 18.24 39.45 18.31
C ALA A 187 19.56 39.68 19.06
N TRP A 188 20.68 39.29 18.46
CA TRP A 188 22.02 39.45 19.06
C TRP A 188 23.08 39.69 17.99
N GLY A 189 24.25 40.18 18.40
CA GLY A 189 25.30 40.65 17.51
C GLY A 189 25.45 42.18 17.56
N SER A 190 25.89 42.78 16.45
CA SER A 190 26.07 44.24 16.35
C SER A 190 24.76 44.99 16.61
N ASN A 191 24.84 46.06 17.41
CA ASN A 191 23.71 46.96 17.70
C ASN A 191 24.02 48.43 17.38
N ALA A 192 25.01 48.71 16.54
CA ALA A 192 25.49 50.07 16.27
C ALA A 192 24.38 51.01 15.74
N ASN A 193 23.36 50.46 15.08
CA ASN A 193 22.22 51.20 14.55
C ASN A 193 20.90 50.84 15.25
N GLY A 194 20.94 50.10 16.37
CA GLY A 194 19.75 49.63 17.06
C GLY A 194 19.13 48.34 16.50
N GLN A 195 19.77 47.65 15.55
CA GLN A 195 19.20 46.49 14.84
C GLN A 195 18.88 45.28 15.74
N THR A 196 19.52 45.16 16.91
CA THR A 196 19.20 44.13 17.91
C THR A 196 18.36 44.66 19.06
N THR A 197 17.99 45.95 19.04
CA THR A 197 17.08 46.58 20.02
C THR A 197 15.63 46.29 19.62
N VAL A 198 15.14 45.10 19.98
CA VAL A 198 13.78 44.65 19.67
C VAL A 198 12.76 45.65 20.26
N PRO A 199 11.81 46.18 19.46
CA PRO A 199 10.81 47.13 19.93
C PRO A 199 9.99 46.60 21.12
N THR A 200 9.75 47.44 22.11
CA THR A 200 8.95 47.08 23.28
C THR A 200 7.50 46.77 22.87
N GLY A 201 6.95 45.68 23.44
CA GLY A 201 5.58 45.24 23.13
C GLY A 201 5.41 44.48 21.80
N LEU A 202 6.49 44.22 21.06
CA LEU A 202 6.43 43.39 19.85
C LEU A 202 6.02 41.96 20.22
N THR A 203 4.87 41.54 19.70
CA THR A 203 4.21 40.25 19.97
C THR A 203 3.55 39.74 18.69
N ASP A 204 3.10 38.49 18.68
CA ASP A 204 2.42 37.84 17.56
C ASP A 204 3.24 37.81 16.25
N VAL A 205 4.57 37.79 16.35
CA VAL A 205 5.45 37.71 15.18
C VAL A 205 5.37 36.30 14.58
N THR A 206 5.28 36.23 13.25
CA THR A 206 5.20 34.98 12.46
C THR A 206 6.34 34.83 11.48
N ALA A 207 7.02 35.91 11.10
CA ALA A 207 8.24 35.85 10.30
C ALA A 207 9.23 36.97 10.68
N ILE A 208 10.50 36.72 10.43
CA ILE A 208 11.62 37.63 10.69
C ILE A 208 12.56 37.67 9.48
N ALA A 209 13.21 38.81 9.27
CA ALA A 209 14.26 38.98 8.28
C ALA A 209 15.35 39.94 8.80
N GLY A 210 16.61 39.64 8.50
CA GLY A 210 17.75 40.50 8.82
C GLY A 210 18.28 41.17 7.56
N GLY A 211 18.61 42.46 7.66
CA GLY A 211 19.32 43.20 6.62
C GLY A 211 20.76 43.54 7.02
N TYR A 212 21.36 44.57 6.42
CA TYR A 212 22.72 45.02 6.78
C TYR A 212 22.83 45.47 8.24
N GLY A 213 22.02 46.47 8.57
CA GLY A 213 21.96 47.08 9.89
C GLY A 213 20.52 47.32 10.33
N HIS A 214 19.56 46.56 9.82
CA HIS A 214 18.16 46.64 10.21
C HIS A 214 17.54 45.24 10.33
N THR A 215 16.44 45.15 11.08
CA THR A 215 15.65 43.94 11.29
C THR A 215 14.20 44.23 10.92
N VAL A 216 13.52 43.22 10.37
CA VAL A 216 12.11 43.30 9.96
C VAL A 216 11.37 42.12 10.57
N ALA A 217 10.21 42.39 11.16
CA ALA A 217 9.28 41.40 11.68
C ALA A 217 7.91 41.54 10.99
N LEU A 218 7.29 40.40 10.71
CA LEU A 218 5.92 40.30 10.23
C LEU A 218 5.06 39.75 11.36
N LYS A 219 4.01 40.47 11.71
CA LYS A 219 3.00 40.01 12.67
C LYS A 219 1.96 39.12 11.98
N ARG A 220 1.26 38.31 12.78
CA ARG A 220 0.17 37.43 12.36
C ARG A 220 -0.97 38.17 11.66
N ASP A 221 -1.22 39.42 12.05
CA ASP A 221 -2.23 40.30 11.45
C ASP A 221 -1.81 40.91 10.08
N GLY A 222 -0.59 40.60 9.61
CA GLY A 222 -0.04 41.11 8.35
C GLY A 222 0.65 42.47 8.48
N THR A 223 0.84 42.99 9.71
CA THR A 223 1.59 44.22 9.98
C THR A 223 3.09 43.98 9.91
N VAL A 224 3.82 44.88 9.25
CA VAL A 224 5.28 44.87 9.20
C VAL A 224 5.84 45.87 10.19
N VAL A 225 6.81 45.43 11.00
CA VAL A 225 7.56 46.28 11.94
C VAL A 225 9.04 46.19 11.56
N ALA A 226 9.69 47.32 11.31
CA ALA A 226 11.11 47.39 10.96
C ALA A 226 11.85 48.34 11.91
N TRP A 227 13.06 47.98 12.32
CA TRP A 227 13.89 48.79 13.22
C TRP A 227 15.38 48.62 12.92
N GLY A 228 16.20 49.53 13.44
CA GLY A 228 17.64 49.62 13.14
C GLY A 228 17.96 50.80 12.23
N ASP A 229 18.98 50.66 11.39
CA ASP A 229 19.43 51.65 10.42
C ASP A 229 18.29 52.08 9.49
N ASN A 230 18.14 53.40 9.32
CA ASN A 230 17.16 54.02 8.43
C ASN A 230 17.78 55.05 7.49
N GLY A 231 19.11 55.06 7.31
CA GLY A 231 19.79 56.07 6.50
C GLY A 231 19.34 56.12 5.03
N ASN A 232 18.72 55.04 4.54
CA ASN A 232 18.15 54.95 3.19
C ASN A 232 16.61 54.79 3.21
N GLY A 233 15.95 54.96 4.35
CA GLY A 233 14.52 54.73 4.50
C GLY A 233 14.12 53.25 4.63
N GLN A 234 15.06 52.32 4.79
CA GLN A 234 14.79 50.88 4.81
C GLN A 234 13.92 50.41 5.99
N THR A 235 13.87 51.15 7.09
CA THR A 235 12.95 50.85 8.21
C THR A 235 11.69 51.73 8.20
N THR A 236 11.55 52.61 7.20
CA THR A 236 10.35 53.45 7.00
C THR A 236 9.28 52.64 6.28
N VAL A 237 8.54 51.83 7.02
CA VAL A 237 7.46 50.98 6.48
C VAL A 237 6.41 51.85 5.76
N PRO A 238 6.07 51.55 4.48
CA PRO A 238 5.09 52.33 3.73
C PRO A 238 3.73 52.43 4.43
N ALA A 239 3.18 53.65 4.48
CA ALA A 239 1.87 53.90 5.07
C ALA A 239 0.76 53.08 4.37
N GLY A 240 -0.12 52.45 5.16
CA GLY A 240 -1.22 51.63 4.65
C GLY A 240 -0.80 50.25 4.12
N LEU A 241 0.44 49.81 4.35
CA LEU A 241 0.87 48.45 4.01
C LEU A 241 0.15 47.43 4.90
N THR A 242 -0.74 46.64 4.30
CA THR A 242 -1.52 45.58 4.96
C THR A 242 -1.55 44.31 4.11
N GLY A 243 -1.94 43.19 4.74
CA GLY A 243 -2.11 41.90 4.06
C GLY A 243 -0.80 41.27 3.61
N VAL A 244 0.32 41.58 4.30
CA VAL A 244 1.65 41.02 4.03
C VAL A 244 1.73 39.57 4.51
N THR A 245 2.32 38.71 3.68
CA THR A 245 2.50 37.28 3.95
C THR A 245 3.97 36.85 3.96
N ALA A 246 4.88 37.63 3.37
CA ALA A 246 6.32 37.41 3.48
C ALA A 246 7.10 38.72 3.48
N ILE A 247 8.28 38.69 4.09
CA ILE A 247 9.21 39.82 4.20
C ILE A 247 10.63 39.36 3.87
N ALA A 248 11.46 40.28 3.37
CA ALA A 248 12.88 40.05 3.11
C ALA A 248 13.68 41.34 3.36
N GLY A 249 14.83 41.21 4.04
CA GLY A 249 15.73 42.33 4.36
C GLY A 249 16.99 42.30 3.51
N GLY A 250 17.13 43.25 2.59
CA GLY A 250 18.36 43.44 1.81
C GLY A 250 19.38 44.25 2.62
N VAL A 251 20.43 44.75 1.96
CA VAL A 251 21.41 45.59 2.67
C VAL A 251 20.82 46.94 3.05
N TYR A 252 20.31 47.68 2.06
CA TYR A 252 19.71 49.01 2.27
C TYR A 252 18.26 49.11 1.81
N HIS A 253 17.59 47.98 1.59
CA HIS A 253 16.19 47.95 1.16
C HIS A 253 15.44 46.81 1.84
N THR A 254 14.12 46.93 1.90
CA THR A 254 13.22 45.90 2.43
C THR A 254 12.14 45.61 1.40
N VAL A 255 11.73 44.35 1.35
CA VAL A 255 10.71 43.87 0.41
C VAL A 255 9.64 43.12 1.19
N ALA A 256 8.38 43.36 0.85
CA ALA A 256 7.22 42.66 1.37
C ALA A 256 6.41 42.06 0.22
N LEU A 257 5.86 40.86 0.45
CA LEU A 257 4.92 40.20 -0.43
C LEU A 257 3.55 40.23 0.22
N LYS A 258 2.55 40.72 -0.50
CA LYS A 258 1.14 40.67 -0.08
C LYS A 258 0.50 39.33 -0.45
N SER A 259 -0.54 38.96 0.29
CA SER A 259 -1.38 37.77 0.04
C SER A 259 -1.97 37.69 -1.37
N ASN A 260 -2.19 38.84 -2.03
CA ASN A 260 -2.65 38.91 -3.42
C ASN A 260 -1.52 38.77 -4.46
N GLY A 261 -0.29 38.47 -4.05
CA GLY A 261 0.88 38.33 -4.93
C GLY A 261 1.54 39.65 -5.34
N THR A 262 1.14 40.79 -4.77
CA THR A 262 1.79 42.10 -5.01
C THR A 262 3.08 42.23 -4.20
N VAL A 263 4.16 42.65 -4.86
CA VAL A 263 5.45 42.97 -4.20
C VAL A 263 5.51 44.46 -3.90
N VAL A 264 5.94 44.82 -2.69
CA VAL A 264 6.19 46.20 -2.25
C VAL A 264 7.63 46.27 -1.77
N ALA A 265 8.43 47.19 -2.32
CA ALA A 265 9.83 47.38 -1.93
C ALA A 265 10.10 48.84 -1.58
N TRP A 266 10.90 49.07 -0.53
CA TRP A 266 11.25 50.42 -0.06
C TRP A 266 12.68 50.46 0.49
N GLY A 267 13.21 51.65 0.73
CA GLY A 267 14.61 51.90 1.07
C GLY A 267 15.41 52.43 -0.12
N ASN A 268 16.70 52.06 -0.19
CA ASN A 268 17.60 52.49 -1.25
C ASN A 268 17.13 52.05 -2.64
N ALA A 269 17.08 53.00 -3.57
CA ALA A 269 16.66 52.77 -4.96
C ALA A 269 17.80 52.96 -5.99
N GLY A 270 19.05 53.12 -5.54
CA GLY A 270 20.17 53.57 -6.38
C GLY A 270 20.53 52.66 -7.55
N TYR A 271 20.19 51.37 -7.47
CA TYR A 271 20.35 50.39 -8.53
C TYR A 271 19.02 49.86 -9.08
N GLY A 272 17.89 50.50 -8.74
CA GLY A 272 16.56 50.07 -9.14
C GLY A 272 15.99 48.88 -8.36
N GLN A 273 16.63 48.44 -7.27
CA GLN A 273 16.20 47.27 -6.49
C GLN A 273 14.82 47.44 -5.83
N THR A 274 14.39 48.67 -5.57
CA THR A 274 13.02 48.97 -5.11
C THR A 274 12.04 49.27 -6.25
N THR A 275 12.50 49.30 -7.50
CA THR A 275 11.66 49.52 -8.68
C THR A 275 11.04 48.20 -9.14
N VAL A 276 9.93 47.82 -8.50
CA VAL A 276 9.21 46.59 -8.82
C VAL A 276 8.80 46.58 -10.30
N PRO A 277 9.15 45.52 -11.08
CA PRO A 277 8.82 45.44 -12.49
C PRO A 277 7.33 45.59 -12.77
N ALA A 278 6.98 46.41 -13.78
CA ALA A 278 5.61 46.64 -14.18
C ALA A 278 4.93 45.33 -14.63
N GLY A 279 3.70 45.08 -14.14
CA GLY A 279 2.92 43.89 -14.48
C GLY A 279 3.33 42.60 -13.75
N LEU A 280 4.27 42.66 -12.79
CA LEU A 280 4.63 41.52 -11.96
C LEU A 280 3.44 41.06 -11.11
N THR A 281 2.95 39.85 -11.38
CA THR A 281 1.82 39.23 -10.66
C THR A 281 2.08 37.74 -10.42
N GLY A 282 1.29 37.14 -9.53
CA GLY A 282 1.40 35.71 -9.21
C GLY A 282 2.67 35.33 -8.44
N VAL A 283 3.28 36.29 -7.73
CA VAL A 283 4.47 36.05 -6.89
C VAL A 283 4.07 35.26 -5.65
N THR A 284 4.85 34.22 -5.35
CA THR A 284 4.66 33.32 -4.19
C THR A 284 5.82 33.37 -3.21
N ALA A 285 7.01 33.80 -3.62
CA ALA A 285 8.13 34.05 -2.73
C ALA A 285 8.98 35.24 -3.18
N ILE A 286 9.68 35.85 -2.23
CA ILE A 286 10.61 36.95 -2.44
C ILE A 286 11.94 36.63 -1.74
N ALA A 287 13.04 37.07 -2.35
CA ALA A 287 14.36 37.05 -1.78
C ALA A 287 15.11 38.32 -2.17
N VAL A 288 16.14 38.64 -1.41
CA VAL A 288 16.92 39.87 -1.57
C VAL A 288 18.40 39.54 -1.41
N GLY A 289 19.23 40.21 -2.19
CA GLY A 289 20.66 40.30 -1.94
C GLY A 289 21.05 41.67 -1.41
N TRP A 290 22.27 42.12 -1.67
CA TRP A 290 22.65 43.49 -1.26
C TRP A 290 21.87 44.55 -2.05
N TYR A 291 21.86 44.40 -3.37
CA TYR A 291 21.34 45.41 -4.29
C TYR A 291 20.46 44.81 -5.40
N GLN A 292 20.05 43.57 -5.26
CA GLN A 292 19.10 42.90 -6.17
C GLN A 292 17.93 42.33 -5.37
N THR A 293 16.77 42.31 -6.02
CA THR A 293 15.57 41.66 -5.52
C THR A 293 15.16 40.56 -6.49
N VAL A 294 14.66 39.46 -5.94
CA VAL A 294 14.28 38.26 -6.68
C VAL A 294 12.89 37.86 -6.24
N ALA A 295 12.02 37.58 -7.20
CA ALA A 295 10.68 37.07 -6.99
C ALA A 295 10.52 35.71 -7.68
N LEU A 296 9.82 34.80 -7.01
CA LEU A 296 9.40 33.52 -7.56
C LEU A 296 7.90 33.57 -7.80
N LYS A 297 7.48 33.23 -9.02
CA LYS A 297 6.06 33.11 -9.38
C LYS A 297 5.56 31.69 -9.09
N GLY A 298 4.24 31.54 -8.94
CA GLY A 298 3.59 30.25 -8.68
C GLY A 298 3.77 29.20 -9.79
N ASP A 299 4.12 29.64 -11.00
CA ASP A 299 4.48 28.77 -12.14
C ASP A 299 5.94 28.30 -12.12
N GLY A 300 6.74 28.73 -11.13
CA GLY A 300 8.17 28.41 -11.01
C GLY A 300 9.10 29.37 -11.77
N THR A 301 8.57 30.44 -12.39
CA THR A 301 9.36 31.47 -13.06
C THR A 301 10.04 32.38 -12.03
N VAL A 302 11.33 32.65 -12.23
CA VAL A 302 12.11 33.61 -11.44
C VAL A 302 12.19 34.94 -12.17
N VAL A 303 11.92 36.04 -11.45
CA VAL A 303 12.10 37.41 -11.93
C VAL A 303 13.08 38.11 -11.00
N ALA A 304 14.17 38.66 -11.53
CA ALA A 304 15.15 39.39 -10.73
C ALA A 304 15.37 40.79 -11.31
N TRP A 305 15.60 41.77 -10.43
CA TRP A 305 15.85 43.17 -10.80
C TRP A 305 16.75 43.86 -9.76
N GLY A 306 17.23 45.06 -10.10
CA GLY A 306 18.21 45.79 -9.30
C GLY A 306 19.60 45.80 -9.95
N ALA A 307 20.65 45.82 -9.12
CA ALA A 307 22.03 45.78 -9.59
C ALA A 307 22.29 44.53 -10.45
N ASN A 308 23.00 44.72 -11.57
CA ASN A 308 23.27 43.62 -12.50
C ASN A 308 24.67 43.67 -13.13
N ALA A 309 25.62 44.39 -12.53
CA ALA A 309 26.97 44.53 -13.07
C ALA A 309 27.73 43.19 -13.17
N ASP A 310 27.34 42.22 -12.34
CA ASP A 310 27.94 40.88 -12.27
C ASP A 310 26.96 39.79 -12.72
N GLY A 311 25.83 40.16 -13.34
CA GLY A 311 24.80 39.24 -13.80
C GLY A 311 23.87 38.70 -12.71
N GLN A 312 23.90 39.23 -11.49
CA GLN A 312 23.10 38.75 -10.35
C GLN A 312 21.58 38.88 -10.52
N ALA A 313 21.12 39.78 -11.41
CA ALA A 313 19.73 39.91 -11.84
C ALA A 313 19.47 39.28 -13.23
N THR A 314 20.49 38.74 -13.90
CA THR A 314 20.35 38.01 -15.16
C THR A 314 19.96 36.55 -14.88
N VAL A 315 18.65 36.29 -14.82
CA VAL A 315 18.11 34.93 -14.62
C VAL A 315 18.60 34.01 -15.76
N PRO A 316 19.19 32.84 -15.45
CA PRO A 316 19.66 31.90 -16.46
C PRO A 316 18.56 31.47 -17.44
N ALA A 317 18.89 31.44 -18.73
CA ALA A 317 17.96 31.02 -19.77
C ALA A 317 17.52 29.56 -19.56
N GLY A 318 16.23 29.28 -19.71
CA GLY A 318 15.66 27.93 -19.54
C GLY A 318 15.50 27.47 -18.09
N LEU A 319 15.76 28.34 -17.10
CA LEU A 319 15.51 28.02 -15.70
C LEU A 319 14.02 27.78 -15.45
N THR A 320 13.67 26.55 -15.09
CA THR A 320 12.29 26.11 -14.82
C THR A 320 12.25 25.21 -13.58
N GLY A 321 11.05 25.00 -13.04
CA GLY A 321 10.84 24.10 -11.90
C GLY A 321 11.45 24.61 -10.59
N VAL A 322 11.67 25.92 -10.45
CA VAL A 322 12.19 26.52 -9.22
C VAL A 322 11.15 26.45 -8.11
N THR A 323 11.59 26.07 -6.90
CA THR A 323 10.75 25.93 -5.70
C THR A 323 11.15 26.88 -4.58
N ALA A 324 12.42 27.32 -4.54
CA ALA A 324 12.86 28.35 -3.61
C ALA A 324 13.95 29.22 -4.23
N ILE A 325 14.08 30.44 -3.72
CA ILE A 325 15.07 31.44 -4.12
C ILE A 325 15.75 32.01 -2.87
N ALA A 326 17.04 32.33 -2.98
CA ALA A 326 17.80 33.04 -1.97
C ALA A 326 18.75 34.04 -2.64
N GLY A 327 18.99 35.18 -1.99
CA GLY A 327 19.98 36.15 -2.42
C GLY A 327 21.15 36.18 -1.44
N GLY A 328 22.35 36.32 -1.98
CA GLY A 328 23.54 36.73 -1.23
C GLY A 328 23.99 38.13 -1.65
N TYR A 329 25.25 38.52 -1.38
CA TYR A 329 25.76 39.86 -1.73
C TYR A 329 25.47 40.25 -3.18
N GLY A 330 26.13 39.56 -4.11
CA GLY A 330 26.00 39.78 -5.54
C GLY A 330 25.73 38.48 -6.28
N HIS A 331 25.09 37.51 -5.62
CA HIS A 331 24.71 36.25 -6.25
C HIS A 331 23.28 35.89 -5.86
N THR A 332 22.66 35.08 -6.71
CA THR A 332 21.33 34.54 -6.51
C THR A 332 21.39 33.04 -6.63
N VAL A 333 20.60 32.35 -5.81
CA VAL A 333 20.53 30.90 -5.73
C VAL A 333 19.07 30.49 -5.88
N ALA A 334 18.82 29.47 -6.69
CA ALA A 334 17.51 28.86 -6.85
C ALA A 334 17.63 27.35 -6.61
N SER A 335 16.75 26.79 -5.78
CA SER A 335 16.57 25.34 -5.69
C SER A 335 15.40 24.92 -6.57
N LYS A 336 15.54 23.76 -7.20
CA LYS A 336 14.54 23.22 -8.13
C LYS A 336 13.76 22.08 -7.50
N ARG A 337 12.62 21.73 -8.09
CA ARG A 337 11.78 20.57 -7.72
C ARG A 337 12.48 19.23 -7.96
N ASP A 338 13.62 19.24 -8.65
CA ASP A 338 14.54 18.11 -8.81
C ASP A 338 15.72 18.16 -7.82
N GLY A 339 15.65 19.02 -6.79
CA GLY A 339 16.59 18.99 -5.66
C GLY A 339 17.98 19.47 -6.00
N THR A 340 18.18 19.87 -7.26
CA THR A 340 19.37 20.55 -7.74
C THR A 340 19.30 22.04 -7.43
N VAL A 341 20.46 22.67 -7.49
CA VAL A 341 20.62 24.09 -7.24
C VAL A 341 21.24 24.74 -8.46
N VAL A 342 20.74 25.91 -8.83
CA VAL A 342 21.34 26.81 -9.81
C VAL A 342 21.72 28.09 -9.10
N ALA A 343 22.97 28.52 -9.24
CA ALA A 343 23.46 29.76 -8.67
C ALA A 343 24.11 30.62 -9.76
N TRP A 344 23.90 31.93 -9.72
CA TRP A 344 24.41 32.87 -10.72
C TRP A 344 24.74 34.24 -10.09
N GLY A 345 25.51 35.06 -10.81
CA GLY A 345 26.05 36.33 -10.32
C GLY A 345 27.55 36.26 -10.01
N VAL A 346 27.99 37.08 -9.05
CA VAL A 346 29.39 37.14 -8.58
C VAL A 346 29.88 35.77 -8.11
N ASN A 347 31.06 35.35 -8.59
CA ASN A 347 31.69 34.08 -8.19
C ASN A 347 33.14 34.22 -7.69
N LYS A 348 33.53 35.38 -7.15
CA LYS A 348 34.92 35.65 -6.74
C LYS A 348 35.46 34.73 -5.64
N HIS A 349 34.58 34.08 -4.88
CA HIS A 349 34.91 33.17 -3.79
C HIS A 349 34.34 31.76 -4.02
N GLY A 350 33.82 31.45 -5.20
CA GLY A 350 33.18 30.17 -5.49
C GLY A 350 31.73 30.06 -5.01
N GLN A 351 31.08 31.16 -4.58
CA GLN A 351 29.72 31.15 -4.04
C GLN A 351 28.64 30.70 -5.04
N THR A 352 28.89 30.79 -6.34
CA THR A 352 28.01 30.23 -7.39
C THR A 352 28.57 28.94 -8.00
N THR A 353 29.72 28.46 -7.54
CA THR A 353 30.28 27.14 -7.91
C THR A 353 29.54 26.06 -7.13
N VAL A 354 28.35 25.69 -7.60
CA VAL A 354 27.53 24.64 -6.98
C VAL A 354 28.34 23.33 -6.92
N PRO A 355 28.47 22.70 -5.72
CA PRO A 355 29.21 21.44 -5.59
C PRO A 355 28.70 20.36 -6.54
N ALA A 356 29.63 19.65 -7.19
CA ALA A 356 29.30 18.58 -8.13
C ALA A 356 28.48 17.48 -7.43
N GLY A 357 27.39 17.04 -8.06
CA GLY A 357 26.51 16.01 -7.52
C GLY A 357 25.59 16.47 -6.37
N LEU A 358 25.52 17.78 -6.08
CA LEU A 358 24.59 18.30 -5.08
C LEU A 358 23.14 18.10 -5.54
N THR A 359 22.44 17.23 -4.82
CA THR A 359 21.04 16.85 -5.02
C THR A 359 20.33 16.73 -3.67
N GLY A 360 19.00 16.58 -3.68
CA GLY A 360 18.22 16.44 -2.44
C GLY A 360 18.15 17.71 -1.59
N VAL A 361 18.37 18.89 -2.19
CA VAL A 361 18.30 20.17 -1.51
C VAL A 361 16.84 20.54 -1.24
N THR A 362 16.54 20.91 0.01
CA THR A 362 15.19 21.30 0.46
C THR A 362 15.11 22.71 1.02
N ALA A 363 16.23 23.31 1.39
CA ALA A 363 16.32 24.74 1.65
C ALA A 363 17.67 25.30 1.19
N ILE A 364 17.69 26.58 0.86
CA ILE A 364 18.89 27.33 0.47
C ILE A 364 18.92 28.65 1.24
N ALA A 365 20.12 29.12 1.55
CA ALA A 365 20.36 30.44 2.11
C ALA A 365 21.64 31.04 1.49
N GLY A 366 21.59 32.34 1.21
CA GLY A 366 22.75 33.10 0.73
C GLY A 366 23.29 33.99 1.85
N GLY A 367 24.60 33.95 2.07
CA GLY A 367 25.31 34.99 2.81
C GLY A 367 26.04 35.96 1.88
N VAL A 368 26.99 36.74 2.39
CA VAL A 368 27.72 37.70 1.53
C VAL A 368 28.53 36.96 0.46
N TYR A 369 29.42 36.07 0.88
CA TYR A 369 30.32 35.35 -0.03
C TYR A 369 30.14 33.83 -0.02
N HIS A 370 29.03 33.32 0.53
CA HIS A 370 28.80 31.89 0.65
C HIS A 370 27.34 31.53 0.43
N THR A 371 27.12 30.29 0.04
CA THR A 371 25.79 29.66 -0.06
C THR A 371 25.75 28.46 0.87
N VAL A 372 24.59 28.24 1.48
CA VAL A 372 24.31 27.06 2.30
C VAL A 372 23.08 26.36 1.75
N ALA A 373 23.15 25.04 1.62
CA ALA A 373 22.03 24.18 1.28
C ALA A 373 21.76 23.22 2.43
N LEU A 374 20.47 23.09 2.77
CA LEU A 374 19.95 22.03 3.61
C LEU A 374 19.51 20.89 2.72
N LYS A 375 19.96 19.69 3.05
CA LYS A 375 19.54 18.46 2.38
C LYS A 375 18.66 17.66 3.34
N SER A 376 17.61 17.06 2.79
CA SER A 376 16.83 16.07 3.50
C SER A 376 16.50 14.88 2.60
N ASP A 377 16.00 13.81 3.20
CA ASP A 377 15.52 12.65 2.44
C ASP A 377 14.46 13.05 1.43
N TRP A 378 14.67 12.62 0.19
CA TRP A 378 13.71 12.75 -0.89
C TRP A 378 12.97 11.43 -1.00
N THR A 379 11.73 11.42 -0.54
CA THR A 379 10.87 10.25 -0.55
C THR A 379 9.76 10.44 -1.57
N GLY A 380 9.76 9.64 -2.62
CA GLY A 380 8.59 9.50 -3.46
C GLY A 380 7.62 8.49 -2.89
N THR A 381 6.33 8.70 -3.15
CA THR A 381 5.25 7.84 -2.66
C THR A 381 4.35 7.42 -3.81
N ALA A 382 3.82 6.21 -3.73
CA ALA A 382 2.80 5.70 -4.63
C ALA A 382 1.90 4.71 -3.91
N THR A 383 0.75 4.40 -4.49
CA THR A 383 -0.09 3.29 -4.04
C THR A 383 -0.05 2.18 -5.08
N ALA A 384 -0.10 0.94 -4.60
CA ALA A 384 -0.27 -0.24 -5.44
C ALA A 384 -1.33 -1.15 -4.82
N THR A 385 -1.87 -2.07 -5.62
CA THR A 385 -2.86 -3.05 -5.19
C THR A 385 -2.30 -4.46 -5.32
N ILE A 386 -2.27 -5.21 -4.23
CA ILE A 386 -1.99 -6.65 -4.26
C ILE A 386 -3.32 -7.38 -4.18
N VAL A 387 -3.59 -8.23 -5.16
CA VAL A 387 -4.74 -9.13 -5.18
C VAL A 387 -4.24 -10.54 -4.89
N ILE A 388 -4.61 -11.08 -3.73
CA ILE A 388 -4.35 -12.46 -3.34
C ILE A 388 -5.59 -13.29 -3.62
N SER A 389 -5.50 -14.16 -4.62
CA SER A 389 -6.53 -15.12 -4.99
C SER A 389 -6.58 -16.29 -4.01
N LYS A 390 -7.76 -16.88 -3.84
CA LYS A 390 -7.93 -18.11 -3.07
C LYS A 390 -7.12 -19.25 -3.68
N ALA A 391 -6.58 -20.13 -2.83
CA ALA A 391 -5.89 -21.33 -3.27
C ALA A 391 -6.89 -22.41 -3.71
N PRO A 392 -6.63 -23.16 -4.80
CA PRO A 392 -7.36 -24.38 -5.06
C PRO A 392 -7.08 -25.41 -3.96
N GLN A 393 -8.03 -26.31 -3.72
CA GLN A 393 -7.86 -27.43 -2.80
C GLN A 393 -8.34 -28.73 -3.46
N THR A 394 -7.85 -29.86 -2.96
CA THR A 394 -8.27 -31.20 -3.40
C THR A 394 -8.90 -31.96 -2.24
N ILE A 395 -9.72 -32.97 -2.55
CA ILE A 395 -10.27 -33.92 -1.57
C ILE A 395 -9.73 -35.32 -1.88
N GLU A 396 -9.11 -35.94 -0.89
CA GLU A 396 -8.80 -37.36 -0.90
C GLU A 396 -9.95 -38.12 -0.24
N PHE A 397 -10.77 -38.80 -1.06
CA PHE A 397 -11.91 -39.59 -0.59
C PHE A 397 -11.51 -41.07 -0.55
N ALA A 398 -11.48 -41.67 0.65
CA ALA A 398 -11.14 -43.09 0.82
C ALA A 398 -12.12 -44.00 0.08
N ASP A 399 -11.60 -45.04 -0.58
CA ASP A 399 -12.40 -45.97 -1.37
C ASP A 399 -13.46 -46.68 -0.53
N ILE A 400 -14.73 -46.59 -0.96
CA ILE A 400 -15.88 -47.27 -0.34
C ILE A 400 -15.88 -48.77 -0.65
N GLY A 401 -15.18 -49.19 -1.71
CA GLY A 401 -15.10 -50.58 -2.16
C GLY A 401 -16.37 -51.07 -2.88
N HIS A 402 -16.66 -52.37 -2.75
CA HIS A 402 -17.77 -53.04 -3.45
C HIS A 402 -18.73 -53.73 -2.45
N PRO A 403 -19.53 -52.96 -1.68
CA PRO A 403 -20.48 -53.54 -0.74
C PRO A 403 -21.61 -54.31 -1.45
N THR A 404 -22.20 -55.27 -0.74
CA THR A 404 -23.39 -56.01 -1.17
C THR A 404 -24.62 -55.56 -0.37
N PHE A 405 -25.84 -55.94 -0.77
CA PHE A 405 -27.06 -55.62 -0.03
C PHE A 405 -27.82 -56.87 0.42
N PRO A 406 -28.28 -56.94 1.69
CA PRO A 406 -28.07 -55.97 2.76
C PRO A 406 -26.65 -55.97 3.34
N ALA A 407 -26.18 -54.84 3.87
CA ALA A 407 -24.92 -54.69 4.59
C ALA A 407 -25.05 -53.74 5.78
N ASP A 408 -24.14 -53.88 6.76
CA ASP A 408 -24.02 -52.96 7.88
C ASP A 408 -23.66 -51.53 7.42
N PRO A 409 -23.99 -50.48 8.21
CA PRO A 409 -23.64 -49.11 7.87
C PRO A 409 -22.14 -48.91 7.64
N ILE A 410 -21.78 -48.19 6.57
CA ILE A 410 -20.38 -48.02 6.12
C ILE A 410 -19.86 -46.67 6.62
N ALA A 411 -18.66 -46.67 7.22
CA ALA A 411 -17.99 -45.45 7.64
C ALA A 411 -17.27 -44.78 6.45
N LEU A 412 -17.61 -43.52 6.18
CA LEU A 412 -16.98 -42.69 5.15
C LEU A 412 -15.82 -41.89 5.75
N SER A 413 -14.73 -41.75 4.99
CA SER A 413 -13.55 -40.97 5.38
C SER A 413 -13.01 -40.20 4.19
N ALA A 414 -12.78 -38.90 4.38
CA ALA A 414 -12.19 -38.03 3.37
C ALA A 414 -11.42 -36.89 4.04
N ARG A 415 -10.39 -36.38 3.35
CA ARG A 415 -9.54 -35.29 3.84
C ARG A 415 -9.36 -34.24 2.75
N ALA A 416 -9.57 -32.97 3.08
CA ALA A 416 -9.26 -31.86 2.18
C ALA A 416 -7.80 -31.40 2.36
N SER A 417 -7.11 -31.05 1.26
CA SER A 417 -5.73 -30.56 1.29
C SER A 417 -5.55 -29.23 2.06
N SER A 418 -6.64 -28.49 2.27
CA SER A 418 -6.70 -27.28 3.10
C SER A 418 -6.77 -27.56 4.61
N GLY A 419 -7.02 -28.81 5.01
CA GLY A 419 -7.34 -29.18 6.40
C GLY A 419 -8.77 -28.86 6.85
N LEU A 420 -9.62 -28.28 5.99
CA LEU A 420 -11.03 -28.01 6.28
C LEU A 420 -11.86 -29.32 6.36
N GLY A 421 -12.89 -29.33 7.20
CA GLY A 421 -13.74 -30.51 7.44
C GLY A 421 -14.67 -30.86 6.28
N VAL A 422 -14.59 -32.09 5.78
CA VAL A 422 -15.35 -32.56 4.61
C VAL A 422 -16.76 -33.03 5.00
N THR A 423 -17.73 -32.82 4.11
CA THR A 423 -19.11 -33.31 4.27
C THR A 423 -19.47 -34.33 3.20
N PHE A 424 -20.39 -35.24 3.52
CA PHE A 424 -20.82 -36.31 2.62
C PHE A 424 -22.29 -36.20 2.26
N SER A 425 -22.64 -36.56 1.03
CA SER A 425 -24.02 -36.62 0.55
C SER A 425 -24.21 -37.73 -0.48
N VAL A 426 -25.41 -38.30 -0.55
CA VAL A 426 -25.81 -39.19 -1.64
C VAL A 426 -26.22 -38.34 -2.83
N VAL A 427 -25.53 -38.50 -3.95
CA VAL A 427 -25.86 -37.82 -5.22
C VAL A 427 -27.01 -38.56 -5.92
N SER A 428 -26.97 -39.90 -5.89
CA SER A 428 -27.97 -40.78 -6.48
C SER A 428 -27.91 -42.20 -5.92
N GLY A 429 -28.99 -42.96 -6.08
CA GLY A 429 -29.07 -44.38 -5.73
C GLY A 429 -29.77 -44.67 -4.40
N PRO A 430 -30.01 -45.96 -4.09
CA PRO A 430 -30.76 -46.38 -2.91
C PRO A 430 -29.89 -46.36 -1.64
N ALA A 431 -29.46 -45.17 -1.20
CA ALA A 431 -28.72 -45.00 0.05
C ALA A 431 -29.07 -43.69 0.75
N THR A 432 -28.75 -43.61 2.04
CA THR A 432 -28.83 -42.38 2.85
C THR A 432 -27.50 -42.14 3.56
N VAL A 433 -27.19 -40.88 3.85
CA VAL A 433 -25.99 -40.49 4.60
C VAL A 433 -26.41 -39.64 5.80
N SER A 434 -25.87 -39.98 6.97
CA SER A 434 -25.99 -39.19 8.19
C SER A 434 -24.59 -38.98 8.78
N GLY A 435 -24.11 -37.74 8.82
CA GLY A 435 -22.73 -37.43 9.20
C GLY A 435 -21.72 -38.11 8.27
N SER A 436 -20.91 -39.01 8.80
CA SER A 436 -19.93 -39.82 8.06
C SER A 436 -20.37 -41.28 7.90
N THR A 437 -21.65 -41.60 8.08
CA THR A 437 -22.17 -42.96 7.99
C THR A 437 -23.11 -43.09 6.80
N LEU A 438 -22.80 -44.03 5.91
CA LEU A 438 -23.59 -44.40 4.74
C LEU A 438 -24.44 -45.63 5.07
N THR A 439 -25.75 -45.55 4.82
CA THR A 439 -26.70 -46.65 5.00
C THR A 439 -27.34 -47.01 3.66
N LEU A 440 -27.19 -48.27 3.26
CA LEU A 440 -27.77 -48.80 2.02
C LEU A 440 -29.23 -49.19 2.26
N THR A 441 -30.10 -48.87 1.31
CA THR A 441 -31.57 -49.05 1.44
C THR A 441 -32.18 -49.94 0.35
N GLY A 442 -31.37 -50.36 -0.64
CA GLY A 442 -31.80 -51.25 -1.71
C GLY A 442 -30.66 -51.59 -2.66
N THR A 443 -30.95 -52.38 -3.69
CA THR A 443 -30.01 -52.74 -4.76
C THR A 443 -30.00 -51.69 -5.88
N GLY A 444 -28.87 -51.55 -6.57
CA GLY A 444 -28.69 -50.55 -7.63
C GLY A 444 -27.37 -49.80 -7.55
N THR A 445 -27.16 -48.85 -8.45
CA THR A 445 -25.97 -47.99 -8.46
C THR A 445 -26.14 -46.84 -7.48
N VAL A 446 -25.13 -46.63 -6.62
CA VAL A 446 -25.07 -45.56 -5.63
C VAL A 446 -23.88 -44.66 -5.96
N THR A 447 -24.10 -43.34 -5.97
CA THR A 447 -23.06 -42.33 -6.07
C THR A 447 -23.04 -41.48 -4.81
N VAL A 448 -21.87 -41.42 -4.15
CA VAL A 448 -21.63 -40.63 -2.95
C VAL A 448 -20.64 -39.53 -3.28
N MET A 449 -20.92 -38.31 -2.82
CA MET A 449 -20.04 -37.15 -2.95
C MET A 449 -19.41 -36.82 -1.60
N ALA A 450 -18.10 -36.60 -1.61
CA ALA A 450 -17.39 -35.87 -0.58
C ALA A 450 -17.20 -34.42 -1.06
N SER A 451 -17.63 -33.44 -0.27
CA SER A 451 -17.60 -32.03 -0.64
C SER A 451 -17.00 -31.13 0.45
N GLN A 452 -16.31 -30.09 0.00
CA GLN A 452 -15.73 -29.04 0.82
C GLN A 452 -16.10 -27.69 0.19
N SER A 453 -16.88 -26.87 0.89
CA SER A 453 -17.36 -25.58 0.39
C SER A 453 -16.28 -24.50 0.30
N GLY A 454 -15.08 -24.77 0.82
CA GLY A 454 -14.01 -23.78 0.91
C GLY A 454 -14.28 -22.76 2.00
N ASN A 455 -13.50 -21.69 2.00
CA ASN A 455 -13.61 -20.61 2.98
C ASN A 455 -13.14 -19.28 2.37
N THR A 456 -12.70 -18.35 3.20
CA THR A 456 -12.09 -17.09 2.77
C THR A 456 -10.86 -17.28 1.89
N ASP A 457 -10.10 -18.35 2.08
CA ASP A 457 -8.74 -18.53 1.55
C ASP A 457 -8.61 -19.67 0.55
N TYR A 458 -9.56 -20.61 0.55
CA TYR A 458 -9.59 -21.78 -0.34
C TYR A 458 -10.87 -21.82 -1.17
N LEU A 459 -10.74 -22.20 -2.44
CA LEU A 459 -11.86 -22.48 -3.36
C LEU A 459 -12.59 -23.76 -2.96
N GLU A 460 -13.86 -23.93 -3.32
CA GLU A 460 -14.58 -25.20 -3.10
C GLU A 460 -13.97 -26.39 -3.87
N ALA A 461 -14.20 -27.61 -3.38
CA ALA A 461 -13.81 -28.85 -4.02
C ALA A 461 -14.81 -29.98 -3.74
N SER A 462 -14.96 -30.91 -4.69
CA SER A 462 -15.82 -32.08 -4.53
C SER A 462 -15.28 -33.28 -5.31
N VAL A 463 -15.47 -34.49 -4.78
CA VAL A 463 -15.10 -35.75 -5.43
C VAL A 463 -16.24 -36.77 -5.24
N ASN A 464 -16.57 -37.49 -6.31
CA ASN A 464 -17.61 -38.52 -6.30
C ASN A 464 -16.99 -39.92 -6.34
N GLN A 465 -17.59 -40.87 -5.63
CA GLN A 465 -17.38 -42.30 -5.81
C GLN A 465 -18.69 -42.97 -6.19
N THR A 466 -18.62 -43.96 -7.08
CA THR A 466 -19.79 -44.71 -7.58
C THR A 466 -19.52 -46.20 -7.50
N PHE A 467 -20.47 -46.96 -6.97
CA PHE A 467 -20.43 -48.41 -6.88
C PHE A 467 -21.82 -49.01 -7.13
N THR A 468 -21.88 -50.30 -7.45
CA THR A 468 -23.14 -51.01 -7.74
C THR A 468 -23.38 -52.10 -6.70
N LEU A 469 -24.59 -52.12 -6.14
CA LEU A 469 -25.03 -53.09 -5.15
C LEU A 469 -25.78 -54.24 -5.82
N THR A 470 -25.27 -55.45 -5.62
CA THR A 470 -25.98 -56.70 -5.96
C THR A 470 -26.52 -57.36 -4.69
N SER A 471 -27.63 -58.08 -4.83
CA SER A 471 -28.18 -58.89 -3.74
C SER A 471 -27.34 -60.17 -3.56
N VAL A 472 -27.14 -60.57 -2.32
CA VAL A 472 -26.47 -61.84 -1.94
C VAL A 472 -27.44 -62.92 -1.45
N LEU A 473 -28.76 -62.71 -1.58
CA LEU A 473 -29.75 -63.73 -1.24
C LEU A 473 -29.85 -64.76 -2.36
N GLU A 474 -29.47 -66.01 -2.07
CA GLU A 474 -29.65 -67.14 -2.98
C GLU A 474 -31.13 -67.60 -2.97
N THR A 475 -31.69 -67.88 -4.14
CA THR A 475 -33.03 -68.49 -4.25
C THR A 475 -32.99 -69.92 -3.67
N PRO A 476 -33.85 -70.28 -2.70
CA PRO A 476 -33.88 -71.62 -2.14
C PRO A 476 -34.13 -72.69 -3.21
N VAL A 477 -33.36 -73.78 -3.19
CA VAL A 477 -33.56 -74.93 -4.09
C VAL A 477 -33.85 -76.16 -3.25
N ILE A 478 -34.96 -76.84 -3.54
CA ILE A 478 -35.37 -78.04 -2.81
C ILE A 478 -34.45 -79.20 -3.15
N THR A 479 -33.90 -79.83 -2.11
CA THR A 479 -32.98 -80.98 -2.17
C THR A 479 -33.59 -82.26 -1.59
N SER A 480 -34.84 -82.19 -1.16
CA SER A 480 -35.66 -83.28 -0.67
C SER A 480 -35.65 -84.52 -1.59
N PRO A 481 -35.62 -85.76 -1.04
CA PRO A 481 -35.81 -86.99 -1.81
C PRO A 481 -37.10 -86.96 -2.63
N THR A 482 -37.05 -87.43 -3.88
CA THR A 482 -38.17 -87.36 -4.84
C THR A 482 -39.26 -88.42 -4.64
N VAL A 483 -38.98 -89.46 -3.85
CA VAL A 483 -39.95 -90.52 -3.52
C VAL A 483 -39.78 -90.91 -2.05
N VAL A 484 -40.90 -90.99 -1.34
CA VAL A 484 -40.97 -91.44 0.05
C VAL A 484 -42.15 -92.39 0.19
N THR A 485 -41.98 -93.45 0.97
CA THR A 485 -43.02 -94.43 1.26
C THR A 485 -43.57 -94.23 2.66
N ALA A 486 -44.89 -94.15 2.80
CA ALA A 486 -45.60 -94.17 4.08
C ALA A 486 -46.42 -95.47 4.19
N MET A 487 -46.63 -95.95 5.42
CA MET A 487 -47.54 -97.07 5.68
C MET A 487 -48.93 -96.52 6.00
N ASP A 488 -49.96 -97.19 5.48
CA ASP A 488 -51.35 -96.81 5.72
C ASP A 488 -51.69 -96.88 7.21
N CYS A 489 -52.37 -95.85 7.72
CA CYS A 489 -52.77 -95.70 9.12
C CYS A 489 -51.63 -95.71 10.17
N GLU A 490 -50.38 -95.49 9.77
CA GLU A 490 -49.23 -95.32 10.67
C GLU A 490 -48.73 -93.86 10.66
N PRO A 491 -48.17 -93.35 11.79
CA PRO A 491 -47.66 -91.98 11.85
C PRO A 491 -46.56 -91.74 10.80
N PHE A 492 -46.75 -90.73 9.98
CA PHE A 492 -45.80 -90.30 8.96
C PHE A 492 -45.26 -88.90 9.29
N ALA A 493 -43.95 -88.71 9.08
CA ALA A 493 -43.31 -87.40 9.14
C ALA A 493 -42.20 -87.30 8.09
N TYR A 494 -42.17 -86.19 7.37
CA TYR A 494 -41.18 -85.88 6.34
C TYR A 494 -40.83 -84.40 6.36
N THR A 495 -39.55 -84.07 6.47
CA THR A 495 -39.07 -82.68 6.47
C THR A 495 -38.56 -82.31 5.09
N ILE A 496 -39.08 -81.22 4.52
CA ILE A 496 -38.57 -80.66 3.28
C ILE A 496 -37.17 -80.08 3.54
N THR A 497 -36.18 -80.48 2.75
CA THR A 497 -34.83 -79.91 2.79
C THR A 497 -34.58 -79.05 1.57
N ALA A 498 -33.92 -77.91 1.75
CA ALA A 498 -33.56 -76.99 0.67
C ALA A 498 -32.25 -76.25 0.98
N THR A 499 -31.55 -75.79 -0.05
CA THR A 499 -30.44 -74.83 0.07
C THR A 499 -30.98 -73.40 0.27
N GLY A 500 -30.10 -72.44 0.57
CA GLY A 500 -30.48 -71.02 0.62
C GLY A 500 -31.28 -70.57 1.86
N SER A 501 -31.36 -71.41 2.90
CA SER A 501 -32.03 -71.12 4.19
C SER A 501 -33.43 -70.49 4.04
N PRO A 502 -34.39 -71.19 3.40
CA PRO A 502 -35.76 -70.69 3.27
C PRO A 502 -36.42 -70.48 4.64
N THR A 503 -37.34 -69.52 4.69
CA THR A 503 -38.13 -69.20 5.90
C THR A 503 -39.61 -69.56 5.74
N TYR A 504 -40.00 -70.09 4.58
CA TYR A 504 -41.34 -70.59 4.29
C TYR A 504 -41.26 -71.81 3.38
N PHE A 505 -42.13 -72.78 3.64
CA PHE A 505 -42.28 -74.01 2.86
C PHE A 505 -43.74 -74.26 2.53
N ASP A 506 -44.01 -74.89 1.39
CA ASP A 506 -45.35 -75.34 1.02
C ASP A 506 -45.30 -76.71 0.34
N ALA A 507 -46.40 -77.46 0.44
CA ALA A 507 -46.56 -78.76 -0.18
C ALA A 507 -48.02 -79.00 -0.54
N ALA A 508 -48.32 -79.16 -1.83
CA ALA A 508 -49.69 -79.40 -2.29
C ALA A 508 -49.75 -80.17 -3.64
N PRO A 509 -50.79 -80.99 -3.88
CA PRO A 509 -51.80 -81.43 -2.90
C PRO A 509 -51.22 -82.46 -1.93
N LEU A 510 -51.68 -82.48 -0.67
CA LEU A 510 -51.32 -83.51 0.30
C LEU A 510 -52.38 -84.63 0.34
N PRO A 511 -51.99 -85.90 0.53
CA PRO A 511 -52.91 -86.99 0.81
C PRO A 511 -53.77 -86.74 2.06
N ASP A 512 -54.98 -87.30 2.08
CA ASP A 512 -55.90 -87.17 3.22
C ASP A 512 -55.27 -87.68 4.52
N GLY A 513 -55.25 -86.81 5.53
CA GLY A 513 -54.69 -87.06 6.85
C GLY A 513 -53.25 -86.57 7.05
N LEU A 514 -52.62 -85.96 6.04
CA LEU A 514 -51.34 -85.26 6.17
C LEU A 514 -51.52 -83.74 6.14
N ASN A 515 -50.67 -83.02 6.88
CA ASN A 515 -50.61 -81.56 6.90
C ASN A 515 -49.15 -81.08 6.88
N ILE A 516 -48.90 -79.84 6.43
CA ILE A 516 -47.58 -79.21 6.45
C ILE A 516 -47.50 -78.08 7.47
N ASP A 517 -46.40 -78.03 8.22
CA ASP A 517 -45.98 -76.82 8.93
C ASP A 517 -45.14 -75.94 8.00
N HIS A 518 -45.72 -74.82 7.57
CA HIS A 518 -45.11 -73.90 6.62
C HIS A 518 -43.84 -73.20 7.12
N ASN A 519 -43.59 -73.17 8.43
CA ASN A 519 -42.39 -72.54 8.99
C ASN A 519 -41.22 -73.53 9.09
N THR A 520 -41.52 -74.80 9.39
CA THR A 520 -40.49 -75.83 9.59
C THR A 520 -40.32 -76.75 8.38
N GLY A 521 -41.24 -76.72 7.43
CA GLY A 521 -41.25 -77.58 6.24
C GLY A 521 -41.58 -79.04 6.53
N VAL A 522 -42.14 -79.35 7.71
CA VAL A 522 -42.48 -80.72 8.11
C VAL A 522 -43.88 -81.07 7.64
N ILE A 523 -43.99 -82.07 6.76
CA ILE A 523 -45.23 -82.77 6.41
C ILE A 523 -45.44 -83.90 7.41
N SER A 524 -46.56 -83.94 8.12
CA SER A 524 -46.83 -84.99 9.12
C SER A 524 -48.31 -85.33 9.25
N GLY A 525 -48.62 -86.51 9.77
CA GLY A 525 -49.99 -86.97 10.04
C GLY A 525 -50.18 -88.48 9.87
N LEU A 526 -51.43 -88.90 9.67
CA LEU A 526 -51.84 -90.28 9.48
C LEU A 526 -52.46 -90.41 8.08
N PRO A 527 -51.74 -90.92 7.07
CA PRO A 527 -52.32 -91.13 5.75
C PRO A 527 -53.41 -92.20 5.81
N THR A 528 -54.56 -91.93 5.21
CA THR A 528 -55.78 -92.77 5.34
C THR A 528 -56.23 -93.45 4.06
N THR A 529 -55.59 -93.13 2.92
CA THR A 529 -55.95 -93.67 1.62
C THR A 529 -54.69 -94.18 0.89
N PRO A 530 -54.55 -95.50 0.67
CA PRO A 530 -53.44 -96.07 -0.09
C PRO A 530 -53.41 -95.55 -1.54
N GLY A 531 -52.23 -95.14 -2.01
CA GLY A 531 -52.07 -94.65 -3.37
C GLY A 531 -50.69 -94.04 -3.64
N THR A 532 -50.45 -93.68 -4.90
CA THR A 532 -49.29 -92.87 -5.29
C THR A 532 -49.75 -91.44 -5.51
N TYR A 533 -49.13 -90.49 -4.81
CA TYR A 533 -49.48 -89.07 -4.85
C TYR A 533 -48.28 -88.26 -5.36
N THR A 534 -48.54 -87.33 -6.27
CA THR A 534 -47.55 -86.34 -6.71
C THR A 534 -47.75 -85.06 -5.92
N ILE A 535 -46.76 -84.68 -5.12
CA ILE A 535 -46.81 -83.49 -4.25
C ILE A 535 -45.81 -82.47 -4.80
N ASN A 536 -46.26 -81.24 -5.06
CA ASN A 536 -45.38 -80.14 -5.43
C ASN A 536 -44.83 -79.49 -4.17
N LEU A 537 -43.51 -79.52 -3.99
CA LEU A 537 -42.85 -78.85 -2.88
C LEU A 537 -42.39 -77.45 -3.34
N THR A 538 -42.56 -76.45 -2.48
CA THR A 538 -42.00 -75.11 -2.69
C THR A 538 -41.29 -74.63 -1.43
N ALA A 539 -40.20 -73.86 -1.60
CA ALA A 539 -39.45 -73.25 -0.52
C ALA A 539 -39.08 -71.82 -0.94
N SER A 540 -39.28 -70.86 -0.05
CA SER A 540 -39.03 -69.44 -0.33
C SER A 540 -38.48 -68.70 0.88
N ILE A 541 -37.89 -67.53 0.61
CA ILE A 541 -37.52 -66.56 1.64
C ILE A 541 -38.71 -65.62 1.80
N GLY A 542 -39.50 -65.80 2.86
CA GLY A 542 -40.76 -65.10 3.12
C GLY A 542 -41.99 -65.79 2.51
N ILE A 543 -43.19 -65.38 2.96
CA ILE A 543 -44.48 -65.90 2.45
C ILE A 543 -44.69 -65.38 1.02
N PRO A 544 -44.96 -66.24 0.02
CA PRO A 544 -45.24 -65.81 -1.33
C PRO A 544 -46.44 -64.84 -1.40
N SER A 545 -46.28 -63.75 -2.16
CA SER A 545 -47.32 -62.75 -2.40
C SER A 545 -48.55 -63.39 -3.05
N GLY A 546 -49.63 -63.62 -2.28
CA GLY A 546 -50.92 -64.13 -2.79
C GLY A 546 -51.52 -65.30 -2.01
N THR A 547 -50.81 -65.87 -1.04
CA THR A 547 -51.32 -66.97 -0.20
C THR A 547 -52.29 -66.44 0.87
N VAL A 548 -53.58 -66.78 0.75
CA VAL A 548 -54.60 -66.46 1.77
C VAL A 548 -54.53 -67.50 2.89
N VAL A 549 -54.04 -67.12 4.06
CA VAL A 549 -54.08 -67.98 5.25
C VAL A 549 -55.50 -67.92 5.86
N ALA A 550 -56.33 -68.93 5.58
CA ALA A 550 -57.63 -69.07 6.22
C ALA A 550 -57.47 -69.69 7.62
N TRP A 551 -57.78 -68.93 8.68
CA TRP A 551 -57.88 -69.45 10.05
C TRP A 551 -59.22 -70.17 10.24
N GLY A 552 -59.21 -71.51 10.25
CA GLY A 552 -60.36 -72.33 10.64
C GLY A 552 -60.41 -72.54 12.15
N ASN A 553 -61.33 -71.86 12.84
CA ASN A 553 -61.69 -72.15 14.23
C ASN A 553 -62.48 -73.48 14.29
N ASN A 554 -62.04 -74.43 15.13
CA ASN A 554 -62.86 -75.55 15.59
C ASN A 554 -62.67 -75.76 17.09
N ALA A 555 -63.73 -75.52 17.86
CA ALA A 555 -64.00 -76.21 19.12
C ALA A 555 -65.52 -76.29 19.36
N ASN A 556 -66.01 -77.52 19.56
CA ASN A 556 -67.41 -77.90 19.77
C ASN A 556 -67.94 -77.55 21.18
N GLY A 557 -69.26 -77.29 21.27
CA GLY A 557 -70.20 -77.78 22.30
C GLY A 557 -69.91 -77.57 23.80
N GLN A 558 -70.46 -76.49 24.37
CA GLN A 558 -71.59 -76.50 25.34
C GLN A 558 -72.32 -75.16 25.25
#